data_AF-A0AB33TE11-F1
#
_entry.id   AF-A0AB33TE11-F1
#
_cell.length_a   1.000
_cell.length_b   1.000
_cell.length_c   1.000
_cell.angle_alpha   90.00
_cell.angle_beta   90.00
_cell.angle_gamma   90.00
#
_symmetry.space_group_name_H-M   'P 1'
#
loop_
_entity.id
_entity.type
_entity.pdbx_description
1 polymer ?
#
loop_
_entity_poly.entity_id
_entity_poly.type
_entity_poly.pdbx_seq_one_letter_code
_entity_poly.pdbx_strand_id
1 'polypeptide(L)' 'MDPRAQQAREHHRLQRDASRVGEQHRYERDRLVRELWTTEREKWTYATLAAAVTCSPGLIQKILDGRTPTAQHVTR' A
#
# COMPACT_ATOMS: atom_id res chain seq x y z
N MET A 1 10.24 -9.20 36.33
CA MET A 1 9.84 -8.45 35.11
C MET A 1 8.32 -8.31 35.13
N ASP A 2 7.77 -7.12 34.90
CA ASP A 2 6.32 -6.88 34.92
C ASP A 2 5.59 -7.61 33.77
N PRO A 3 4.54 -8.41 34.02
CA PRO A 3 3.81 -9.13 32.98
C PRO A 3 3.12 -8.23 31.94
N ARG A 4 2.63 -7.04 32.34
CA ARG A 4 2.04 -6.06 31.41
C ARG A 4 3.09 -5.50 30.48
N ALA A 5 4.29 -5.25 31.00
CA ALA A 5 5.42 -4.81 30.19
C ALA A 5 5.84 -5.88 29.15
N GLN A 6 5.78 -7.16 29.49
CA GLN A 6 6.03 -8.26 28.54
C GLN A 6 4.97 -8.29 27.44
N GLN A 7 3.69 -8.21 27.81
CA GLN A 7 2.59 -8.20 26.84
C GLN A 7 2.65 -6.98 25.91
N ALA A 8 2.97 -5.80 26.43
CA ALA A 8 3.16 -4.60 25.62
C ALA A 8 4.29 -4.76 24.60
N ARG A 9 5.42 -5.39 24.98
CA ARG A 9 6.53 -5.67 24.06
C ARG A 9 6.11 -6.62 22.95
N GLU A 10 5.33 -7.64 23.26
CA GLU A 10 4.86 -8.59 22.24
C GLU A 10 3.90 -7.94 21.25
N HIS A 11 2.93 -7.14 21.73
CA HIS A 11 2.05 -6.39 20.81
C HIS A 11 2.83 -5.40 19.94
N HIS A 12 3.86 -4.74 20.48
CA HIS A 12 4.73 -3.86 19.70
C HIS A 12 5.50 -4.61 18.61
N ARG A 13 5.99 -5.81 18.90
CA ARG A 13 6.67 -6.68 17.93
C ARG A 13 5.70 -7.10 16.82
N LEU A 14 4.52 -7.59 17.18
CA LEU A 14 3.48 -8.02 16.24
C LEU A 14 3.01 -6.86 15.35
N GLN A 15 2.84 -5.67 15.91
CA GLN A 15 2.47 -4.46 15.15
C GLN A 15 3.55 -4.09 14.13
N ARG A 16 4.84 -4.20 14.49
CA ARG A 16 5.95 -3.96 13.57
C ARG A 16 5.99 -4.97 12.43
N ASP A 17 5.81 -6.25 12.75
CA ASP A 17 5.79 -7.33 11.76
C ASP A 17 4.62 -7.13 10.78
N ALA A 18 3.42 -6.83 11.30
CA ALA A 18 2.25 -6.53 10.49
C ALA A 18 2.43 -5.26 9.63
N SER A 19 3.10 -4.24 10.16
CA SER A 19 3.39 -3.01 9.41
C SER A 19 4.30 -3.28 8.22
N ARG A 20 5.36 -4.09 8.40
CA ARG A 20 6.29 -4.48 7.33
C ARG A 20 5.58 -5.26 6.23
N VAL A 21 4.76 -6.24 6.59
CA VAL A 21 3.96 -7.01 5.61
C VAL A 21 2.97 -6.08 4.89
N GLY A 22 2.34 -5.16 5.62
CA GLY A 22 1.46 -4.15 5.05
C GLY A 22 2.18 -3.21 4.06
N GLU A 23 3.43 -2.84 4.31
CA GLU A 23 4.25 -2.05 3.37
C GLU A 23 4.50 -2.79 2.06
N GLN A 24 4.83 -4.07 2.13
CA GLN A 24 5.05 -4.91 0.95
C GLN A 24 3.77 -5.03 0.11
N HIS A 25 2.62 -5.28 0.74
CA HIS A 25 1.34 -5.34 0.02
C HIS A 25 0.95 -3.99 -0.58
N ARG A 26 1.23 -2.87 0.10
CA ARG A 26 0.99 -1.54 -0.48
C ARG A 26 1.88 -1.28 -1.69
N TYR A 27 3.15 -1.68 -1.62
CA TYR A 27 4.08 -1.54 -2.75
C TYR A 27 3.59 -2.33 -3.97
N GLU A 28 3.23 -3.59 -3.76
CA GLU A 28 2.79 -4.47 -4.84
C GLU A 28 1.48 -3.98 -5.46
N ARG A 29 0.51 -3.56 -4.65
CA ARG A 29 -0.71 -2.90 -5.15
C ARG A 29 -0.38 -1.69 -6.02
N ASP A 30 0.50 -0.82 -5.55
CA ASP A 30 0.82 0.42 -6.26
C ASP A 30 1.56 0.14 -7.59
N ARG A 31 2.39 -0.92 -7.63
CA ARG A 31 3.00 -1.43 -8.87
C ARG A 31 1.94 -1.90 -9.85
N LEU A 32 1.02 -2.77 -9.42
CA LEU A 32 -0.06 -3.31 -10.25
C LEU A 32 -1.01 -2.22 -10.77
N VAL A 33 -1.35 -1.24 -9.94
CA VAL A 33 -2.17 -0.08 -10.34
C VAL A 33 -1.50 0.70 -11.46
N ARG A 34 -0.19 0.95 -11.37
CA ARG A 34 0.57 1.64 -12.42
C ARG A 34 0.63 0.79 -13.69
N GLU A 35 0.88 -0.50 -13.56
CA GLU A 35 0.90 -1.44 -14.68
C GLU A 35 -0.42 -1.41 -15.45
N LEU A 36 -1.55 -1.66 -14.77
CA LEU A 36 -2.90 -1.60 -15.35
C LEU A 36 -3.17 -0.26 -16.05
N TRP A 37 -2.77 0.85 -15.41
CA TRP A 37 -2.95 2.19 -15.98
C TRP A 37 -2.16 2.40 -17.28
N THR A 38 -0.97 1.79 -17.38
CA THR A 38 -0.10 1.92 -18.56
C THR A 38 -0.42 0.94 -19.68
N THR A 39 -0.80 -0.30 -19.36
CA THR A 39 -1.00 -1.37 -20.35
C THR A 39 -2.40 -1.37 -20.95
N GLU A 40 -3.41 -0.94 -20.19
CA GLU A 40 -4.82 -1.01 -20.58
C GLU A 40 -5.51 0.35 -20.42
N ARG A 41 -4.80 1.44 -20.72
CA ARG A 41 -5.23 2.81 -20.41
C ARG A 41 -6.66 3.13 -20.85
N GLU A 42 -7.08 2.66 -22.02
CA GLU A 42 -8.42 2.87 -22.59
C GLU A 42 -9.56 2.29 -21.75
N LYS A 43 -9.30 1.26 -20.94
CA LYS A 43 -10.29 0.58 -20.09
C LYS A 43 -10.47 1.26 -18.73
N TRP A 44 -9.52 2.10 -18.33
CA TRP A 44 -9.43 2.60 -16.97
C TRP A 44 -9.78 4.08 -16.85
N THR A 45 -10.68 4.41 -15.94
CA THR A 45 -10.78 5.73 -15.32
C THR A 45 -10.32 5.61 -13.87
N TYR A 46 -10.06 6.73 -13.19
CA TYR A 46 -9.76 6.67 -11.76
C TYR A 46 -10.87 5.99 -10.96
N ALA A 47 -12.13 6.15 -11.38
CA ALA A 47 -13.28 5.53 -10.72
C ALA A 47 -13.37 4.02 -10.98
N THR A 48 -13.18 3.57 -12.22
CA THR A 48 -13.29 2.13 -12.56
C THR A 48 -12.14 1.33 -11.96
N LEU A 49 -10.93 1.89 -11.96
CA LEU A 49 -9.77 1.24 -11.35
C LEU A 49 -9.90 1.21 -9.81
N ALA A 50 -10.40 2.29 -9.19
CA ALA A 50 -10.66 2.33 -7.77
C ALA A 50 -11.70 1.27 -7.34
N ALA A 51 -12.76 1.09 -8.13
CA ALA A 51 -13.77 0.06 -7.89
C ALA A 51 -13.18 -1.36 -7.99
N ALA A 52 -12.34 -1.63 -9.00
CA ALA A 52 -11.69 -2.93 -9.17
C ALA A 52 -10.72 -3.28 -8.02
N VAL A 53 -10.04 -2.28 -7.47
CA VAL A 53 -9.07 -2.44 -6.36
C VAL A 53 -9.74 -2.29 -4.98
N THR A 54 -11.04 -1.98 -4.93
CA THR A 54 -11.80 -1.71 -3.70
C THR A 54 -11.15 -0.61 -2.85
N CYS A 55 -10.82 0.52 -3.49
CA CYS A 55 -10.24 1.69 -2.83
C CYS A 55 -10.88 3.00 -3.32
N SER A 56 -10.37 4.14 -2.84
CA SER A 56 -10.88 5.44 -3.28
C SER A 56 -10.22 5.92 -4.58
N PRO A 57 -10.92 6.67 -5.45
CA PRO A 57 -10.33 7.29 -6.63
C PRO A 57 -9.15 8.21 -6.28
N GLY A 58 -9.21 8.90 -5.14
CA GLY A 58 -8.12 9.74 -4.65
C GLY A 58 -6.85 8.95 -4.30
N LEU A 59 -6.98 7.68 -3.88
CA LEU A 59 -5.81 6.83 -3.70
C LEU A 59 -5.18 6.45 -5.04
N ILE A 60 -5.98 6.07 -6.03
CA ILE A 60 -5.50 5.78 -7.39
C ILE A 60 -4.73 6.98 -7.95
N GLN A 61 -5.29 8.18 -7.84
CA GLN A 61 -4.62 9.40 -8.28
C GLN A 61 -3.26 9.57 -7.58
N LYS A 62 -3.18 9.43 -6.25
CA LYS A 62 -1.91 9.52 -5.52
C LYS A 62 -0.87 8.49 -5.97
N ILE A 63 -1.30 7.26 -6.28
CA ILE A 63 -0.40 6.19 -6.74
C ILE A 63 0.22 6.55 -8.09
N LEU A 64 -0.61 7.03 -9.01
CA LEU A 64 -0.21 7.39 -10.38
C LEU A 64 0.64 8.66 -10.41
N ASP A 65 0.36 9.62 -9.52
CA ASP A 65 1.15 10.83 -9.35
C ASP A 65 2.46 10.61 -8.56
N GLY A 66 2.75 9.38 -8.12
CA GLY A 66 3.94 9.07 -7.32
C GLY A 66 3.91 9.67 -5.90
N ARG A 67 2.74 10.06 -5.39
CA ARG A 67 2.53 10.69 -4.08
C ARG A 67 2.27 9.70 -2.95
N THR A 68 2.44 8.39 -3.19
CA THR A 68 2.36 7.36 -2.15
C THR A 68 3.74 7.04 -1.55
N PRO A 69 3.82 6.69 -0.25
CA PRO A 69 5.10 6.36 0.41
C PRO A 69 5.88 5.22 -0.25
N THR A 70 5.17 4.35 -0.98
CA THR A 70 5.73 3.21 -1.72
C THR A 70 6.55 3.62 -2.95
N ALA A 71 6.36 4.84 -3.47
CA ALA A 71 7.11 5.35 -4.63
C ALA A 71 8.60 5.55 -4.34
N GLN A 72 8.99 5.64 -3.06
CA GLN A 72 10.36 5.97 -2.64
C GLN A 72 11.25 4.73 -2.42
N HIS A 73 10.69 3.52 -2.44
CA HIS A 73 11.42 2.28 -2.12
C HIS A 73 12.25 1.69 -3.27
N VAL A 74 12.24 2.32 -4.46
CA VAL A 74 12.96 1.85 -5.65
C VAL A 74 14.44 2.33 -5.69
N THR A 75 14.85 3.20 -4.77
CA THR A 75 16.18 3.88 -4.83
C THR A 75 17.16 3.49 -3.72
N ARG A 76 17.16 2.23 -3.25
CA ARG A 76 18.21 1.75 -2.33
C ARG A 76 18.71 0.37 -2.67
#